data_AF-A0A1F9AM55-F1
#
_entry.id   AF-A0A1F9AM55-F1
#
_cell.length_a   1.000
_cell.length_b   1.000
_cell.length_c   1.000
_cell.angle_alpha   90.00
_cell.angle_beta   90.00
_cell.angle_gamma   90.00
#
_symmetry.space_group_name_H-M   'P 1'
#
loop_
_entity.id
_entity.type
_entity.pdbx_description
1 polymer ?
#
loop_
_entity_poly.entity_id
_entity_poly.type
_entity_poly.pdbx_seq_one_letter_code
_entity_poly.pdbx_strand_id
1 'polypeptide(L)'
;MKRISPEQIPIIGGEGGSHPRSIVKHAKFLKQEFKKEGLSVDEVWCVFDRDVHRGIEAAFQQANANQFNIAFSNPSFELWYLLHYKDQTSHIERREVIRKLKRYIQRYHKAMEVYQILLGHQSVATKRAQDLRKYHRDNQDQETKNPSTSVDQLVSYLNSLEGPGIA
;
A
#
# COMPACT_ATOMS: atom_id res chain seq x y z
N MET A 1 -18.49 15.50 8.96
CA MET A 1 -17.70 14.46 8.26
C MET A 1 -18.60 13.27 8.00
N LYS A 2 -18.64 12.76 6.77
CA LYS A 2 -19.53 11.65 6.39
C LYS A 2 -18.80 10.35 6.71
N ARG A 3 -19.26 9.62 7.73
CA ARG A 3 -18.72 8.31 8.08
C ARG A 3 -19.04 7.35 6.92
N ILE A 4 -18.01 6.75 6.34
CA ILE A 4 -18.16 5.78 5.24
C ILE A 4 -18.41 4.41 5.87
N SER A 5 -19.41 3.68 5.40
CA SER A 5 -19.67 2.30 5.85
C SER A 5 -18.80 1.30 5.08
N PRO A 6 -18.43 0.14 5.66
CA PRO A 6 -17.56 -0.84 4.99
C PRO A 6 -18.08 -1.29 3.61
N GLU A 7 -19.40 -1.30 3.40
CA GLU A 7 -20.03 -1.67 2.12
C GLU A 7 -19.70 -0.68 1.00
N GLN A 8 -19.26 0.53 1.33
CA GLN A 8 -18.84 1.56 0.39
C GLN A 8 -17.35 1.46 0.01
N ILE A 9 -16.60 0.51 0.61
CA ILE A 9 -15.17 0.26 0.33
C ILE A 9 -15.02 -1.17 -0.22
N PRO A 10 -15.42 -1.44 -1.47
CA PRO A 10 -15.24 -2.76 -2.05
C PRO A 10 -13.75 -3.11 -2.15
N ILE A 11 -13.33 -4.19 -1.48
CA ILE A 11 -12.00 -4.77 -1.61
C ILE A 11 -12.06 -5.87 -2.66
N ILE A 12 -11.36 -5.66 -3.78
CA ILE A 12 -11.39 -6.58 -4.91
C ILE A 12 -9.99 -7.17 -5.09
N GLY A 13 -9.88 -8.49 -4.92
CA GLY A 13 -8.63 -9.23 -5.00
C GLY A 13 -8.79 -10.51 -5.82
N GLY A 14 -7.72 -10.95 -6.48
CA GLY A 14 -7.68 -12.20 -7.25
C GLY A 14 -8.33 -12.14 -8.64
N GLU A 15 -9.37 -11.35 -8.81
CA GLU A 15 -10.02 -11.12 -10.11
C GLU A 15 -9.19 -10.12 -10.95
N GLY A 16 -8.91 -10.47 -12.21
CA GLY A 16 -8.06 -9.66 -13.11
C GLY A 16 -6.55 -9.97 -13.05
N GLY A 17 -6.09 -10.85 -12.15
CA GLY A 17 -4.70 -11.29 -12.04
C GLY A 17 -3.83 -10.43 -11.09
N SER A 18 -2.69 -10.97 -10.66
CA SER A 18 -1.84 -10.38 -9.61
C SER A 18 -0.77 -9.42 -10.11
N HIS A 19 -0.63 -9.24 -11.43
CA HIS A 19 0.38 -8.33 -11.98
C HIS A 19 -0.03 -6.86 -11.82
N PRO A 20 0.90 -5.94 -11.49
CA PRO A 20 0.60 -4.52 -11.29
C PRO A 20 -0.23 -3.87 -12.40
N ARG A 21 0.11 -4.15 -13.67
CA ARG A 21 -0.65 -3.63 -14.82
C ARG A 21 -2.07 -4.18 -14.89
N SER A 22 -2.24 -5.45 -14.56
CA SER A 22 -3.55 -6.11 -14.61
C SER A 22 -4.46 -5.58 -13.52
N ILE A 23 -3.92 -5.29 -12.33
CA ILE A 23 -4.64 -4.62 -11.24
C ILE A 23 -5.20 -3.26 -11.71
N VAL A 24 -4.35 -2.41 -12.29
CA VAL A 24 -4.78 -1.09 -12.78
C VAL A 24 -5.80 -1.21 -13.92
N LYS A 25 -5.60 -2.15 -14.85
CA LYS A 25 -6.55 -2.42 -15.93
C LYS A 25 -7.91 -2.89 -15.39
N HIS A 26 -7.91 -3.76 -14.39
CA HIS A 26 -9.12 -4.26 -13.77
C HIS A 26 -9.85 -3.18 -12.98
N ALA A 27 -9.13 -2.35 -12.21
CA ALA A 27 -9.70 -1.17 -11.54
C ALA A 27 -10.38 -0.21 -12.53
N LYS A 28 -9.78 -0.02 -13.71
CA LYS A 28 -10.40 0.78 -14.79
C LYS A 28 -11.70 0.16 -15.29
N PHE A 29 -11.70 -1.16 -15.52
CA PHE A 29 -12.91 -1.89 -15.93
C PHE A 29 -14.03 -1.73 -14.90
N LEU A 30 -13.74 -1.98 -13.62
CA LEU A 30 -14.71 -1.87 -12.54
C LEU A 30 -15.28 -0.45 -12.39
N LYS A 31 -14.43 0.58 -12.48
CA LYS A 31 -14.90 1.98 -12.46
C LYS A 31 -15.86 2.28 -13.62
N GLN A 32 -15.69 1.64 -14.78
CA GLN A 32 -16.61 1.76 -15.90
C GLN A 32 -17.92 1.01 -15.67
N GLU A 33 -17.88 -0.19 -15.09
CA GLU A 33 -19.09 -0.95 -14.74
C GLU A 33 -19.92 -0.22 -13.68
N PHE A 34 -19.31 0.25 -12.60
CA PHE A 34 -20.01 1.07 -11.59
C PHE A 34 -20.65 2.32 -12.21
N LYS A 35 -19.96 2.98 -13.14
CA LYS A 35 -20.54 4.13 -13.87
C LYS A 35 -21.77 3.72 -14.71
N LYS A 36 -21.76 2.55 -15.35
CA LYS A 36 -22.91 2.04 -16.11
C LYS A 36 -24.10 1.72 -15.20
N GLU A 37 -23.84 1.31 -13.97
CA GLU A 37 -24.85 1.06 -12.93
C GLU A 37 -25.35 2.36 -12.24
N GLY A 38 -24.84 3.52 -12.65
CA GLY A 38 -25.20 4.81 -12.05
C GLY A 38 -24.52 5.09 -10.70
N LEU A 39 -23.53 4.29 -10.33
CA LEU A 39 -22.74 4.48 -9.11
C LEU A 39 -21.57 5.43 -9.38
N SER A 40 -21.29 6.28 -8.39
CA SER A 40 -20.12 7.16 -8.39
C SER A 40 -18.99 6.54 -7.58
N VAL A 41 -17.76 6.66 -8.07
CA VAL A 41 -16.54 6.17 -7.42
C VAL A 41 -15.67 7.38 -7.11
N ASP A 42 -15.57 7.71 -5.82
CA ASP A 42 -14.82 8.88 -5.35
C ASP A 42 -13.31 8.66 -5.50
N GLU A 43 -12.81 7.53 -5.01
CA GLU A 43 -11.37 7.23 -4.97
C GLU A 43 -11.11 5.79 -5.43
N VAL A 44 -9.97 5.59 -6.11
CA VAL A 44 -9.50 4.27 -6.53
C VAL A 44 -8.06 4.10 -6.06
N TRP A 45 -7.81 3.05 -5.28
CA TRP A 45 -6.49 2.70 -4.79
C TRP A 45 -6.06 1.34 -5.32
N CYS A 46 -4.96 1.31 -6.08
CA CYS A 46 -4.33 0.08 -6.53
C CYS A 46 -3.20 -0.30 -5.56
N VAL A 47 -3.30 -1.47 -4.93
CA VAL A 47 -2.34 -1.93 -3.92
C VAL A 47 -1.54 -3.10 -4.48
N PHE A 48 -0.21 -2.98 -4.55
CA PHE A 48 0.67 -4.05 -5.02
C PHE A 48 2.10 -3.83 -4.55
N ASP A 49 2.90 -4.88 -4.49
CA ASP A 49 4.32 -4.79 -4.18
C ASP A 49 5.21 -4.99 -5.41
N ARG A 50 6.53 -4.83 -5.22
CA ARG A 50 7.55 -5.10 -6.23
C ARG A 50 7.59 -6.61 -6.45
N ASP A 51 6.88 -7.06 -7.46
CA ASP A 51 7.06 -8.42 -7.97
C ASP A 51 8.25 -8.51 -8.94
N VAL A 52 8.68 -9.73 -9.26
CA VAL A 52 9.76 -10.05 -10.21
C VAL A 52 9.40 -9.65 -11.65
N HIS A 53 8.13 -9.32 -11.89
CA HIS A 53 7.61 -9.03 -13.21
C HIS A 53 7.91 -7.61 -13.71
N ARG A 54 8.13 -7.52 -15.02
CA ARG A 54 8.25 -6.24 -15.74
C ARG A 54 6.88 -5.56 -15.81
N GLY A 55 6.85 -4.22 -15.75
CA GLY A 55 5.63 -3.45 -16.01
C GLY A 55 5.14 -2.54 -14.87
N ILE A 56 5.90 -2.37 -13.80
CA ILE A 56 5.56 -1.42 -12.74
C ILE A 56 5.45 0.00 -13.30
N GLU A 57 6.41 0.46 -14.08
CA GLU A 57 6.35 1.80 -14.68
C GLU A 57 5.08 1.99 -15.54
N ALA A 58 4.72 0.99 -16.35
CA ALA A 58 3.49 1.02 -17.12
C ALA A 58 2.23 1.01 -16.23
N ALA A 59 2.25 0.34 -15.07
CA ALA A 59 1.15 0.39 -14.11
C ALA A 59 1.02 1.79 -13.49
N PHE A 60 2.13 2.42 -13.11
CA PHE A 60 2.15 3.80 -12.61
C PHE A 60 1.63 4.79 -13.67
N GLN A 61 2.11 4.69 -14.91
CA GLN A 61 1.62 5.52 -16.02
C GLN A 61 0.12 5.34 -16.26
N GLN A 62 -0.36 4.09 -16.26
CA GLN A 62 -1.79 3.80 -16.41
C GLN A 62 -2.63 4.32 -15.25
N ALA A 63 -2.16 4.17 -14.00
CA ALA A 63 -2.88 4.67 -12.84
C ALA A 63 -3.00 6.20 -12.90
N ASN A 64 -1.89 6.89 -13.19
CA ASN A 64 -1.88 8.34 -13.36
C ASN A 64 -2.86 8.81 -14.46
N ALA A 65 -2.87 8.13 -15.61
CA ALA A 65 -3.78 8.46 -16.71
C ALA A 65 -5.27 8.26 -16.37
N ASN A 66 -5.60 7.46 -15.35
CA ASN A 66 -6.98 7.26 -14.89
C ASN A 66 -7.28 7.95 -13.55
N GLN A 67 -6.34 8.76 -13.03
CA GLN A 67 -6.42 9.41 -11.72
C GLN A 67 -6.64 8.39 -10.58
N PHE A 68 -5.90 7.28 -10.62
CA PHE A 68 -5.90 6.27 -9.56
C PHE A 68 -4.67 6.44 -8.67
N ASN A 69 -4.87 6.24 -7.37
CA ASN A 69 -3.81 6.21 -6.38
C ASN A 69 -3.13 4.84 -6.34
N ILE A 70 -1.86 4.79 -5.93
CA ILE A 70 -1.10 3.55 -5.77
C ILE A 70 -0.53 3.46 -4.34
N ALA A 71 -0.82 2.35 -3.67
CA ALA A 71 -0.10 1.92 -2.48
C ALA A 71 0.90 0.82 -2.89
N PHE A 72 2.16 1.21 -3.05
CA PHE A 72 3.24 0.36 -3.53
C PHE A 72 4.18 -0.02 -2.38
N SER A 73 4.84 -1.19 -2.46
CA SER A 73 5.96 -1.54 -1.56
C SER A 73 7.07 -2.30 -2.26
N ASN A 74 8.33 -2.03 -1.93
CA ASN A 74 9.52 -2.69 -2.49
C ASN A 74 10.50 -3.01 -1.35
N PRO A 75 10.86 -4.28 -1.10
CA PRO A 75 10.69 -5.46 -1.96
C PRO A 75 9.35 -6.19 -1.81
N SER A 76 8.58 -5.92 -0.76
CA SER A 76 7.30 -6.57 -0.51
C SER A 76 6.43 -5.77 0.44
N PHE A 77 5.14 -6.10 0.51
CA PHE A 77 4.21 -5.48 1.44
C PHE A 77 4.68 -5.56 2.90
N GLU A 78 5.38 -6.63 3.30
CA GLU A 78 5.89 -6.79 4.67
C GLU A 78 6.94 -5.74 5.06
N LEU A 79 7.48 -4.95 4.13
CA LEU A 79 8.27 -3.78 4.48
C LEU A 79 7.44 -2.79 5.32
N TRP A 80 6.17 -2.58 4.98
CA TRP A 80 5.26 -1.76 5.76
C TRP A 80 5.13 -2.27 7.20
N TYR A 81 5.02 -3.60 7.38
CA TYR A 81 4.98 -4.21 8.72
C TYR A 81 6.28 -4.01 9.49
N LEU A 82 7.43 -4.16 8.83
CA LEU A 82 8.73 -3.94 9.47
C LEU A 82 8.88 -2.49 9.97
N LEU A 83 8.39 -1.52 9.19
CA LEU A 83 8.46 -0.09 9.56
C LEU A 83 7.66 0.24 10.83
N HIS A 84 6.73 -0.59 11.28
CA HIS A 84 6.10 -0.40 12.59
C HIS A 84 7.09 -0.55 13.76
N TYR A 85 8.19 -1.29 13.56
CA TYR A 85 9.15 -1.60 14.60
C TYR A 85 10.53 -1.00 14.35
N LYS A 86 10.95 -0.88 13.09
CA LYS A 86 12.33 -0.54 12.75
C LYS A 86 12.46 0.22 11.43
N ASP A 87 13.32 1.22 11.42
CA ASP A 87 13.73 1.94 10.21
C ASP A 87 14.48 1.02 9.23
N GLN A 88 14.31 1.26 7.94
CA GLN A 88 14.99 0.49 6.90
C GLN A 88 15.27 1.37 5.68
N THR A 89 16.49 1.88 5.56
CA THR A 89 16.95 2.71 4.44
C THR A 89 17.90 1.96 3.49
N SER A 90 18.63 0.98 4.00
CA SER A 90 19.50 0.14 3.16
C SER A 90 18.69 -0.85 2.32
N HIS A 91 19.22 -1.22 1.15
CA HIS A 91 18.64 -2.29 0.34
C HIS A 91 18.37 -3.53 1.18
N ILE A 92 17.17 -4.11 1.02
CA ILE A 92 16.77 -5.29 1.78
C ILE A 92 16.04 -6.28 0.87
N GLU A 93 16.38 -7.56 1.02
CA GLU A 93 15.69 -8.63 0.31
C GLU A 93 14.40 -9.04 1.03
N ARG A 94 13.41 -9.52 0.28
CA ARG A 94 12.11 -9.97 0.83
C ARG A 94 12.30 -10.98 1.98
N ARG A 95 13.22 -11.93 1.83
CA ARG A 95 13.52 -12.93 2.87
C ARG A 95 14.07 -12.28 4.14
N GLU A 96 14.89 -11.24 3.99
CA GLU A 96 15.45 -10.50 5.11
C GLU A 96 14.41 -9.63 5.81
N VAL A 97 13.44 -9.05 5.09
CA VAL A 97 12.28 -8.36 5.68
C VAL A 97 11.54 -9.31 6.63
N ILE A 98 11.18 -10.50 6.15
CA ILE A 98 10.48 -11.53 6.94
C ILE A 98 11.31 -11.96 8.15
N ARG A 99 12.61 -12.19 7.96
CA ARG A 99 13.53 -12.58 9.04
C ARG A 99 13.61 -11.52 10.14
N LYS A 100 13.66 -10.24 9.77
CA LYS A 100 13.64 -9.13 10.73
C LYS A 100 12.28 -9.01 11.42
N LEU A 101 11.17 -9.14 10.68
CA LEU A 101 9.81 -9.04 11.22
C LEU A 101 9.53 -10.11 12.29
N LYS A 102 10.03 -11.34 12.08
CA LYS A 102 9.91 -12.45 13.04
C LYS A 102 10.55 -12.19 14.41
N ARG A 103 11.39 -11.15 14.55
CA ARG A 103 11.95 -10.71 15.84
C ARG A 103 10.98 -9.90 16.68
N TYR A 104 9.96 -9.31 16.03
CA TYR A 104 8.95 -8.46 16.67
C TYR A 104 7.59 -9.16 16.73
N ILE A 105 7.24 -9.92 15.69
CA ILE A 105 6.02 -10.71 15.61
C ILE A 105 6.41 -12.20 15.62
N GLN A 106 6.34 -12.82 16.79
CA GLN A 106 6.72 -14.22 16.96
C GLN A 106 5.85 -15.11 16.07
N ARG A 107 6.47 -16.08 15.38
CA ARG A 107 5.81 -17.02 14.44
C ARG A 107 5.09 -16.35 13.26
N TYR A 108 5.46 -15.11 12.89
CA TYR A 108 4.88 -14.45 11.71
C TYR A 108 4.87 -15.35 10.46
N HIS A 109 3.70 -15.41 9.82
CA HIS A 109 3.46 -16.02 8.52
C HIS A 109 2.47 -15.16 7.73
N LYS A 110 2.44 -15.27 6.40
CA LYS A 110 1.67 -14.36 5.53
C LYS A 110 0.18 -14.30 5.81
N ALA A 111 -0.43 -15.41 6.22
CA ALA A 111 -1.86 -15.48 6.54
C ALA A 111 -2.19 -15.05 7.98
N MET A 112 -1.24 -14.45 8.71
CA MET A 112 -1.47 -14.02 10.08
C MET A 112 -2.20 -12.68 10.10
N GLU A 113 -3.27 -12.60 10.86
CA GLU A 113 -3.93 -11.33 11.17
C GLU A 113 -3.03 -10.49 12.07
N VAL A 114 -2.42 -9.45 11.50
CA VAL A 114 -1.46 -8.59 12.19
C VAL A 114 -2.01 -7.21 12.52
N TYR A 115 -3.22 -6.86 12.06
CA TYR A 115 -3.77 -5.51 12.20
C TYR A 115 -3.76 -5.01 13.66
N GLN A 116 -4.34 -5.79 14.58
CA GLN A 116 -4.39 -5.42 16.00
C GLN A 116 -3.00 -5.32 16.65
N ILE A 117 -2.04 -6.12 16.17
CA ILE A 117 -0.65 -6.10 16.65
C ILE A 117 0.06 -4.81 16.21
N LEU A 118 -0.26 -4.32 15.02
CA LEU A 118 0.40 -3.18 14.39
C LEU A 118 -0.25 -1.83 14.76
N LEU A 119 -1.55 -1.82 15.08
CA LEU A 119 -2.36 -0.61 15.24
C LEU A 119 -1.71 0.43 16.17
N GLY A 120 -1.20 0.02 17.33
CA GLY A 120 -0.57 0.91 18.31
C GLY A 120 0.71 1.61 17.82
N HIS A 121 1.34 1.11 16.75
CA HIS A 121 2.56 1.66 16.18
C HIS A 121 2.33 2.30 14.80
N GLN A 122 1.08 2.46 14.37
CA GLN A 122 0.76 2.92 13.02
C GLN A 122 1.31 4.33 12.73
N SER A 123 1.21 5.27 13.69
CA SER A 123 1.76 6.62 13.54
C SER A 123 3.28 6.62 13.34
N VAL A 124 3.98 5.74 14.06
CA VAL A 124 5.44 5.55 13.93
C VAL A 124 5.78 4.98 12.56
N ALA A 125 5.04 3.98 12.09
CA ALA A 125 5.23 3.41 10.75
C ALA A 125 5.03 4.45 9.66
N THR A 126 3.98 5.28 9.76
CA THR A 126 3.70 6.38 8.84
C THR A 126 4.86 7.37 8.80
N LYS A 127 5.38 7.79 9.96
CA LYS A 127 6.52 8.70 10.03
C LYS A 127 7.77 8.10 9.36
N ARG A 128 8.06 6.83 9.62
CA ARG A 128 9.21 6.13 9.01
C ARG A 128 9.08 5.97 7.50
N ALA A 129 7.88 5.72 6.98
CA ALA A 129 7.63 5.67 5.54
C ALA A 129 7.83 7.04 4.89
N GLN A 130 7.39 8.12 5.53
CA GLN A 130 7.64 9.50 5.08
C GLN A 130 9.14 9.82 5.07
N ASP A 131 9.87 9.45 6.13
CA ASP A 131 11.31 9.66 6.24
C ASP A 131 12.08 8.84 5.21
N LEU A 132 11.64 7.61 4.91
CA LEU A 132 12.22 6.79 3.85
C LEU A 132 12.03 7.42 2.45
N ARG A 133 10.84 7.98 2.16
CA ARG A 133 10.63 8.72 0.90
C ARG A 133 11.48 9.99 0.86
N LYS A 134 11.60 10.73 1.97
CA LYS A 134 12.48 11.89 2.07
C LYS A 134 13.93 11.50 1.81
N TYR A 135 14.40 10.41 2.41
CA TYR A 135 15.73 9.87 2.20
C TYR A 135 16.02 9.61 0.71
N HIS A 136 15.10 8.99 -0.03
CA HIS A 136 15.28 8.81 -1.48
C HIS A 136 15.37 10.14 -2.24
N ARG A 137 14.49 11.10 -1.96
CA ARG A 137 14.53 12.43 -2.59
C ARG A 137 15.84 13.16 -2.32
N ASP A 138 16.30 13.15 -1.07
CA ASP A 138 17.54 13.82 -0.67
C ASP A 138 18.77 13.20 -1.37
N ASN A 139 18.71 11.90 -1.67
CA ASN A 139 19.76 11.18 -2.40
C ASN A 139 19.55 11.14 -3.93
N GLN A 140 18.57 11.89 -4.46
CA GLN A 140 18.21 11.90 -5.89
C GLN A 140 17.87 10.51 -6.46
N ASP A 141 17.37 9.62 -5.61
CA ASP A 141 16.92 8.28 -5.98
C ASP A 141 15.42 8.27 -6.34
N GLN A 142 15.01 7.28 -7.14
CA GLN A 142 13.58 7.05 -7.37
C GLN A 142 12.89 6.65 -6.06
N GLU A 143 11.75 7.27 -5.72
CA GLU A 143 10.98 6.92 -4.52
C GLU A 143 10.45 5.47 -4.52
N THR A 144 10.53 4.77 -5.66
CA THR A 144 10.17 3.35 -5.83
C THR A 144 11.36 2.39 -5.70
N LYS A 145 12.57 2.91 -5.46
CA LYS A 145 13.80 2.11 -5.24
C LYS A 145 13.68 1.29 -3.96
N ASN A 146 14.37 0.16 -3.89
CA ASN A 146 14.41 -0.66 -2.68
C ASN A 146 15.28 0.04 -1.62
N PRO A 147 14.80 0.20 -0.38
CA PRO A 147 13.45 -0.11 0.13
C PRO A 147 12.49 1.08 -0.06
N SER A 148 11.21 0.84 -0.37
CA SER A 148 10.20 1.92 -0.44
C SER A 148 8.80 1.44 -0.14
N THR A 149 7.95 2.33 0.36
CA THR A 149 6.51 2.08 0.49
C THR A 149 5.70 3.37 0.43
N SER A 150 4.50 3.29 -0.13
CA SER A 150 3.46 4.34 -0.07
C SER A 150 2.17 3.87 0.61
N VAL A 151 2.22 2.72 1.31
CA VAL A 151 1.05 2.17 2.01
C VAL A 151 0.54 3.11 3.13
N ASP A 152 1.43 3.88 3.75
CA ASP A 152 1.07 4.90 4.73
C ASP A 152 0.15 6.00 4.14
N GLN A 153 0.22 6.27 2.83
CA GLN A 153 -0.67 7.23 2.18
C GLN A 153 -2.10 6.68 2.10
N LEU A 154 -2.26 5.40 1.75
CA LEU A 154 -3.56 4.73 1.79
C LEU A 154 -4.11 4.68 3.21
N VAL A 155 -3.29 4.30 4.19
CA VAL A 155 -3.71 4.26 5.60
C VAL A 155 -4.13 5.65 6.09
N SER A 156 -3.36 6.69 5.77
CA SER A 156 -3.70 8.06 6.14
C SER A 156 -5.00 8.52 5.48
N TYR A 157 -5.22 8.15 4.22
CA TYR A 157 -6.48 8.40 3.53
C TYR A 157 -7.65 7.70 4.24
N LEU A 158 -7.55 6.40 4.51
CA LEU A 158 -8.59 5.63 5.20
C LEU A 158 -8.90 6.20 6.59
N ASN A 159 -7.88 6.52 7.39
CA ASN A 159 -8.06 7.15 8.69
C ASN A 159 -8.77 8.50 8.59
N SER A 160 -8.54 9.27 7.52
CA SER A 160 -9.24 10.55 7.32
C SER A 160 -10.75 10.38 7.07
N LEU A 161 -11.20 9.20 6.62
CA LEU A 161 -12.61 8.88 6.38
C LEU A 161 -13.36 8.48 7.64
N GLU A 162 -12.65 7.98 8.66
CA GLU A 162 -13.25 7.55 9.93
C GLU A 162 -13.64 8.74 10.85
N GLY A 163 -13.24 9.97 10.49
CA GLY A 163 -13.36 11.16 11.34
C GLY A 163 -12.34 11.14 12.47
N PRO A 164 -12.22 12.22 13.28
CA PRO A 164 -11.32 12.21 14.44
C PRO A 164 -11.83 11.20 15.49
N GLY A 165 -11.39 9.95 15.37
CA GLY A 165 -11.47 8.94 16.40
C GLY A 165 -10.56 9.35 17.55
N ILE A 166 -11.15 9.44 18.73
CA ILE A 166 -10.54 9.87 20.00
C ILE A 166 -9.30 9.00 20.26
N ALA A 167 -8.13 9.65 20.35
CA ALA A 167 -6.91 9.07 20.90
C ALA A 167 -7.05 8.80 22.40
#